data_AF-A0A923MHM9-F1
#
_entry.id   AF-A0A923MHM9-F1
#
_cell.length_a   1.000
_cell.length_b   1.000
_cell.length_c   1.000
_cell.angle_alpha   90.00
_cell.angle_beta   90.00
_cell.angle_gamma   90.00
#
_symmetry.space_group_name_H-M   'P 1'
#
loop_
_entity.id
_entity.type
_entity.pdbx_description
1 polymer ?
#
loop_
_entity_poly.entity_id
_entity_poly.type
_entity_poly.pdbx_seq_one_letter_code
_entity_poly.pdbx_strand_id
1 'polypeptide(L)'
;MDKYPVFREEQAVGELTVTPEALYTAFSVSCRGREGLWCAWAVGETGNLRIGVLEPENGCLQIRRRFSKQLTDPLGPILRGELRPLGEEREQWEPLRPELLRSPYLRCRLGGLSGVLTCRPERGRLIAVPRDDAAPFPLEAMFCFARSRRLQGRAYWVFRFDDREWPVF
;
A
#
# COMPACT_ATOMS: atom_id res chain seq x y z
N MET A 1 -16.17 23.48 6.80
CA MET A 1 -15.54 22.38 7.54
C MET A 1 -16.45 21.20 7.33
N ASP A 2 -15.94 20.18 6.64
CA ASP A 2 -16.75 19.07 6.19
C ASP A 2 -16.34 17.80 6.94
N LYS A 3 -17.32 16.96 7.25
CA LYS A 3 -17.14 15.74 8.04
C LYS A 3 -17.52 14.54 7.21
N TYR A 4 -16.66 13.53 7.25
CA TYR A 4 -16.80 12.30 6.49
C TYR A 4 -16.60 11.10 7.41
N PRO A 5 -17.37 10.01 7.22
CA PRO A 5 -17.12 8.77 7.93
C PRO A 5 -15.75 8.18 7.56
N VAL A 6 -15.07 7.59 8.55
CA VAL A 6 -13.85 6.80 8.33
C VAL A 6 -14.21 5.33 8.38
N PHE A 7 -13.92 4.62 7.30
CA PHE A 7 -14.21 3.20 7.18
C PHE A 7 -12.98 2.33 7.40
N ARG A 8 -13.18 1.20 8.07
CA ARG A 8 -12.33 0.02 7.93
C ARG A 8 -13.15 -1.04 7.24
N GLU A 9 -12.73 -1.45 6.04
CA GLU A 9 -13.53 -2.33 5.19
C GLU A 9 -14.93 -1.72 4.98
N GLU A 10 -15.98 -2.33 5.50
CA GLU A 10 -17.36 -1.84 5.39
C GLU A 10 -17.88 -1.19 6.68
N GLN A 11 -17.10 -1.18 7.75
CA GLN A 11 -17.52 -0.65 9.04
C GLN A 11 -17.03 0.79 9.25
N ALA A 12 -17.95 1.70 9.59
CA ALA A 12 -17.60 3.05 10.04
C ALA A 12 -17.00 3.00 11.45
N VAL A 13 -15.76 3.47 11.60
CA VAL A 13 -14.97 3.36 12.84
C VAL A 13 -14.51 4.71 13.40
N GLY A 14 -14.75 5.80 12.67
CA GLY A 14 -14.33 7.14 13.07
C GLY A 14 -14.84 8.23 12.15
N GLU A 15 -14.26 9.42 12.31
CA GLU A 15 -14.60 10.64 11.58
C GLU A 15 -13.33 11.26 10.99
N LEU A 16 -13.44 11.72 9.74
CA LEU A 16 -12.48 12.55 9.05
C LEU A 16 -13.08 13.95 8.92
N THR A 17 -12.39 14.96 9.42
CA THR A 17 -12.72 16.37 9.24
C THR A 17 -11.77 16.99 8.23
N VAL A 18 -12.33 17.69 7.24
CA VAL A 18 -11.59 18.42 6.20
C VAL A 18 -11.86 19.91 6.33
N THR A 19 -10.79 20.69 6.48
CA THR A 19 -10.86 22.15 6.63
C THR A 19 -9.99 22.83 5.59
N PRO A 20 -10.57 23.58 4.64
CA PRO A 20 -9.80 24.43 3.73
C PRO A 20 -9.08 25.54 4.51
N GLU A 21 -7.78 25.70 4.28
CA GLU A 21 -6.91 26.70 4.92
C GLU A 21 -6.06 27.43 3.87
N ALA A 22 -6.67 28.40 3.16
CA ALA A 22 -6.01 29.21 2.13
C ALA A 22 -5.22 28.40 1.07
N LEU A 23 -3.90 28.21 1.26
CA LEU A 23 -3.01 27.43 0.37
C LEU A 23 -2.96 25.93 0.72
N TYR A 24 -3.61 25.54 1.81
CA TYR A 24 -3.59 24.20 2.37
C TYR A 24 -5.00 23.65 2.58
N THR A 25 -5.06 22.34 2.79
CA THR A 25 -6.22 21.63 3.33
C THR A 25 -5.77 20.86 4.55
N ALA A 26 -6.41 21.10 5.68
CA ALA A 26 -6.17 20.38 6.92
C ALA A 26 -7.10 19.17 7.03
N PHE A 27 -6.52 18.01 7.30
CA PHE A 27 -7.22 16.77 7.55
C PHE A 27 -7.01 16.38 9.01
N SER A 28 -8.11 16.11 9.72
CA SER A 28 -8.09 15.59 11.08
C SER A 28 -8.88 14.30 11.12
N VAL A 29 -8.28 13.21 11.58
CA VAL A 29 -8.93 11.91 11.72
C VAL A 29 -8.97 11.53 13.18
N SER A 30 -10.11 11.03 13.64
CA SER A 30 -10.28 10.44 14.96
C SER A 30 -11.08 9.15 14.85
N CYS A 31 -10.59 8.07 15.44
CA CYS A 31 -11.31 6.81 15.55
C CYS A 31 -11.14 6.19 16.93
N ARG A 32 -11.98 5.22 17.26
CA ARG A 32 -11.88 4.49 18.53
C ARG A 32 -10.53 3.77 18.62
N GLY A 33 -9.94 3.79 19.83
CA GLY A 33 -8.69 3.11 20.14
C GLY A 33 -8.74 1.63 19.80
N ARG A 34 -7.62 1.13 19.28
CA ARG A 34 -7.50 -0.26 18.81
C ARG A 34 -6.04 -0.66 18.70
N GLU A 35 -5.79 -1.95 18.84
CA GLU A 35 -4.44 -2.52 18.74
C GLU A 35 -3.90 -2.44 17.31
N GLY A 36 -2.57 -2.35 17.19
CA GLY A 36 -1.85 -2.27 15.92
C GLY A 36 -1.57 -0.85 15.44
N LEU A 37 -0.73 -0.73 14.41
CA LEU A 37 -0.40 0.53 13.75
C LEU A 37 -1.35 0.75 12.57
N TRP A 38 -1.97 1.91 12.50
CA TRP A 38 -2.99 2.23 11.50
C TRP A 38 -2.65 3.50 10.75
N CYS A 39 -2.89 3.51 9.44
CA CYS A 39 -2.77 4.67 8.57
C CYS A 39 -4.15 5.21 8.21
N ALA A 40 -4.31 6.53 8.36
CA ALA A 40 -5.45 7.27 7.87
C ALA A 40 -5.24 7.67 6.40
N TRP A 41 -6.29 7.55 5.61
CA TRP A 41 -6.34 7.97 4.22
C TRP A 41 -7.57 8.84 3.97
N ALA A 42 -7.43 9.87 3.15
CA ALA A 42 -8.56 10.56 2.54
C ALA A 42 -8.83 9.92 1.16
N VAL A 43 -10.08 9.56 0.88
CA VAL A 43 -10.51 9.02 -0.41
C VAL A 43 -11.43 10.02 -1.06
N GLY A 44 -11.01 10.55 -2.20
CA GLY A 44 -11.84 11.36 -3.07
C GLY A 44 -12.31 10.59 -4.30
N GLU A 45 -13.09 11.26 -5.14
CA GLU A 45 -13.67 10.68 -6.36
C GLU A 45 -12.61 10.17 -7.35
N THR A 46 -11.47 10.87 -7.45
CA THR A 46 -10.45 10.61 -8.48
C THR A 46 -9.14 10.06 -7.91
N GLY A 47 -9.00 9.97 -6.58
CA GLY A 47 -7.76 9.53 -5.96
C GLY A 47 -7.85 9.34 -4.45
N ASN A 48 -6.71 8.97 -3.86
CA ASN A 48 -6.58 8.84 -2.41
C ASN A 48 -5.26 9.44 -1.93
N LEU A 49 -5.26 9.96 -0.70
CA LEU A 49 -4.12 10.60 -0.07
C LEU A 49 -3.88 9.97 1.29
N ARG A 50 -2.66 9.50 1.53
CA ARG A 50 -2.22 9.05 2.85
C ARG A 50 -2.04 10.26 3.77
N ILE A 51 -2.85 10.33 4.82
CA ILE A 51 -2.75 11.37 5.84
C ILE A 51 -1.59 11.05 6.79
N GLY A 52 -1.46 9.78 7.20
CA GLY A 52 -0.34 9.32 8.03
C GLY A 52 -0.74 8.25 9.04
N VAL A 53 0.22 7.83 9.86
CA VAL A 53 0.00 6.86 10.95
C VAL A 53 -0.70 7.56 12.11
N LEU A 54 -1.78 6.99 12.62
CA LEU A 54 -2.50 7.56 13.76
C LEU A 54 -1.74 7.34 15.06
N GLU A 55 -1.80 8.34 15.91
CA GLU A 55 -1.20 8.36 17.24
C GLU A 55 -2.28 8.05 18.29
N PRO A 56 -1.99 7.18 19.28
CA PRO A 56 -2.92 6.89 20.35
C PRO A 56 -2.98 8.06 21.35
N GLU A 57 -4.19 8.54 21.64
CA GLU A 57 -4.46 9.57 22.62
C GLU A 57 -5.81 9.32 23.31
N ASN A 58 -5.80 9.23 24.65
CA ASN A 58 -7.01 9.09 25.47
C ASN A 58 -7.99 7.97 25.04
N GLY A 59 -7.47 6.81 24.64
CA GLY A 59 -8.30 5.69 24.16
C GLY A 59 -8.86 5.87 22.75
N CYS A 60 -8.41 6.88 22.02
CA CYS A 60 -8.68 7.12 20.61
C CYS A 60 -7.38 7.03 19.80
N LEU A 61 -7.51 6.83 18.50
CA LEU A 61 -6.43 7.03 17.54
C LEU A 61 -6.71 8.32 16.77
N GLN A 62 -5.73 9.22 16.71
CA GLN A 62 -5.89 10.52 16.10
C GLN A 62 -4.72 10.91 15.20
N ILE A 63 -4.97 11.75 14.21
CA ILE A 63 -3.91 12.43 13.47
C ILE A 63 -4.47 13.73 12.90
N ARG A 64 -3.65 14.77 12.89
CA ARG A 64 -3.91 16.01 12.15
C ARG A 64 -2.75 16.38 11.26
N ARG A 65 -3.00 16.59 9.97
CA ARG A 65 -1.97 16.99 8.99
C ARG A 65 -2.52 18.02 8.01
N ARG A 66 -1.61 18.83 7.45
CA ARG A 66 -1.92 19.82 6.42
C ARG A 66 -1.17 19.45 5.15
N PHE A 67 -1.87 19.55 4.02
CA PHE A 67 -1.32 19.31 2.69
C PHE A 67 -1.58 20.53 1.81
N SER A 68 -0.67 20.81 0.89
CA SER A 68 -0.87 21.91 -0.08
C SER A 68 -2.05 21.59 -1.00
N LYS A 69 -2.69 22.63 -1.53
CA LYS A 69 -3.74 22.46 -2.55
C LYS A 69 -3.28 21.61 -3.73
N GLN A 70 -2.06 21.84 -4.22
CA GLN A 70 -1.47 21.04 -5.30
C GLN A 70 -1.48 19.52 -5.01
N LEU A 71 -1.32 19.10 -3.75
CA LEU A 71 -1.38 17.69 -3.37
C LEU A 71 -2.81 17.17 -3.20
N THR A 72 -3.78 18.05 -2.92
CA THR A 72 -5.16 17.66 -2.60
C THR A 72 -6.12 17.83 -3.78
N ASP A 73 -5.83 18.74 -4.72
CA ASP A 73 -6.69 19.01 -5.88
C ASP A 73 -6.93 17.75 -6.75
N PRO A 74 -5.94 16.86 -6.98
CA PRO A 74 -6.17 15.63 -7.75
C PRO A 74 -7.08 14.59 -7.08
N LEU A 75 -7.44 14.77 -5.80
CA LEU A 75 -8.38 13.87 -5.12
C LEU A 75 -9.82 14.06 -5.59
N GLY A 76 -10.15 15.25 -6.10
CA GLY A 76 -11.53 15.63 -6.33
C GLY A 76 -12.32 15.77 -5.02
N PRO A 77 -13.66 15.79 -5.09
CA PRO A 77 -14.50 15.81 -3.89
C PRO A 77 -14.18 14.65 -2.95
N ILE A 78 -14.03 14.94 -1.65
CA ILE A 78 -13.79 13.91 -0.64
C ILE A 78 -15.08 13.10 -0.45
N LEU A 79 -14.94 11.77 -0.44
CA LEU A 79 -16.04 10.84 -0.26
C LEU A 79 -16.05 10.25 1.15
N ARG A 80 -14.88 9.85 1.65
CA ARG A 80 -14.71 9.19 2.96
C ARG A 80 -13.28 9.23 3.45
N GLY A 81 -13.09 8.93 4.73
CA GLY A 81 -11.81 8.48 5.25
C GLY A 81 -11.70 6.95 5.19
N GLU A 82 -10.47 6.44 5.13
CA GLU A 82 -10.19 5.02 5.31
C GLU A 82 -9.10 4.79 6.36
N LEU A 83 -9.30 3.75 7.17
CA LEU A 83 -8.34 3.27 8.14
C LEU A 83 -7.75 1.95 7.63
N ARG A 84 -6.47 1.97 7.27
CA ARG A 84 -5.74 0.81 6.71
C ARG A 84 -4.63 0.38 7.68
N PRO A 85 -4.40 -0.91 7.92
CA PRO A 85 -3.25 -1.34 8.74
C PRO A 85 -1.94 -0.86 8.12
N LEU A 86 -0.99 -0.43 8.94
CA LEU A 86 0.35 -0.08 8.46
C LEU A 86 1.05 -1.37 8.00
N GLY A 87 1.40 -1.43 6.71
CA GLY A 87 2.01 -2.61 6.09
C GLY A 87 1.04 -3.47 5.27
N GLU A 88 -0.27 -3.22 5.38
CA GLU A 88 -1.30 -3.69 4.45
C GLU A 88 -1.72 -2.54 3.53
N GLU A 89 -0.78 -2.01 2.74
CA GLU A 89 -1.22 -1.54 1.42
C GLU A 89 -1.91 -2.75 0.79
N ARG A 90 -3.18 -2.60 0.35
CA ARG A 90 -3.90 -3.69 -0.33
C ARG A 90 -3.16 -3.99 -1.63
N GLU A 91 -2.10 -4.77 -1.51
CA GLU A 91 -1.33 -5.30 -2.61
C GLU A 91 -2.28 -6.22 -3.36
N GLN A 92 -2.82 -5.72 -4.47
CA GLN A 92 -3.66 -6.52 -5.35
C GLN A 92 -2.73 -7.43 -6.14
N TRP A 93 -2.48 -8.60 -5.57
CA TRP A 93 -1.65 -9.62 -6.18
C TRP A 93 -2.39 -10.27 -7.34
N GLU A 94 -1.80 -10.17 -8.52
CA GLU A 94 -2.29 -10.80 -9.75
C GLU A 94 -1.22 -11.75 -10.31
N PRO A 95 -1.59 -12.74 -11.13
CA PRO A 95 -0.62 -13.58 -11.83
C PRO A 95 0.35 -12.73 -12.67
N LEU A 96 1.66 -12.96 -12.52
CA LEU A 96 2.66 -12.29 -13.33
C LEU A 96 2.61 -12.81 -14.77
N ARG A 97 2.50 -11.88 -15.73
CA ARG A 97 2.72 -12.15 -17.15
C ARG A 97 4.16 -11.78 -17.50
N PRO A 98 5.06 -12.75 -17.77
CA PRO A 98 6.48 -12.48 -18.00
C PRO A 98 6.73 -11.48 -19.12
N GLU A 99 5.86 -11.40 -20.12
CA GLU A 99 5.97 -10.51 -21.28
C GLU A 99 5.90 -9.02 -20.89
N LEU A 100 5.36 -8.71 -19.72
CA LEU A 100 5.28 -7.35 -19.18
C LEU A 100 6.56 -6.88 -18.48
N LEU A 101 7.56 -7.76 -18.35
CA LEU A 101 8.86 -7.42 -17.78
C LEU A 101 9.82 -6.95 -18.88
N ARG A 102 10.53 -5.86 -18.62
CA ARG A 102 11.51 -5.29 -19.54
C ARG A 102 12.83 -6.06 -19.49
N SER A 103 13.23 -6.49 -18.30
CA SER A 103 14.47 -7.20 -18.01
C SER A 103 14.49 -8.57 -18.67
N PRO A 104 15.44 -8.83 -19.60
CA PRO A 104 15.63 -10.16 -20.18
C PRO A 104 15.93 -11.22 -19.11
N TYR A 105 16.69 -10.85 -18.07
CA TYR A 105 17.01 -11.74 -16.96
C TYR A 105 15.75 -12.17 -16.20
N LEU A 106 14.89 -11.22 -15.80
CA LEU A 106 13.66 -11.56 -15.07
C LEU A 106 12.72 -12.40 -15.92
N ARG A 107 12.56 -12.08 -17.21
CA ARG A 107 11.77 -12.90 -18.15
C ARG A 107 12.26 -14.34 -18.23
N CYS A 108 13.56 -14.53 -18.39
CA CYS A 108 14.16 -15.85 -18.48
C CYS A 108 13.98 -16.66 -17.19
N ARG A 109 14.23 -16.04 -16.02
CA ARG A 109 14.16 -16.74 -14.72
C ARG A 109 12.74 -17.00 -14.23
N LEU A 110 11.80 -16.10 -14.52
CA LEU A 110 10.43 -16.20 -14.02
C LEU A 110 9.48 -16.88 -15.02
N GLY A 111 9.79 -16.88 -16.31
CA GLY A 111 8.91 -17.42 -17.35
C GLY A 111 8.62 -18.92 -17.23
N GLY A 112 9.51 -19.69 -16.62
CA GLY A 112 9.31 -21.12 -16.36
C GLY A 112 8.64 -21.45 -15.02
N LEU A 113 8.35 -20.44 -14.18
CA LEU A 113 7.82 -20.66 -12.84
C LEU A 113 6.30 -20.50 -12.82
N SER A 114 5.61 -21.44 -12.18
CA SER A 114 4.16 -21.38 -11.99
C SER A 114 3.80 -20.67 -10.69
N GLY A 115 2.66 -19.99 -10.67
CA GLY A 115 2.13 -19.33 -9.46
C GLY A 115 2.91 -18.08 -9.03
N VAL A 116 3.74 -17.51 -9.90
CA VAL A 116 4.38 -16.21 -9.66
C VAL A 116 3.33 -15.11 -9.69
N LEU A 117 3.33 -14.27 -8.66
CA LEU A 117 2.42 -13.15 -8.52
C LEU A 117 3.17 -11.84 -8.67
N THR A 118 2.45 -10.80 -9.06
CA THR A 118 2.94 -9.42 -9.07
C THR A 118 1.92 -8.47 -8.48
N CYS A 119 2.42 -7.39 -7.90
CA CYS A 119 1.61 -6.27 -7.43
C CYS A 119 2.31 -4.98 -7.83
N ARG A 120 1.55 -3.96 -8.25
CA ARG A 120 2.07 -2.61 -8.45
C ARG A 120 1.61 -1.70 -7.30
N PRO A 121 2.48 -1.43 -6.31
CA PRO A 121 2.24 -0.34 -5.36
C PRO A 121 2.40 1.02 -6.07
N GLU A 122 2.27 2.13 -5.33
CA GLU A 122 2.40 3.49 -5.88
C GLU A 122 3.74 3.71 -6.62
N ARG A 123 4.80 2.97 -6.28
CA ARG A 123 6.11 3.02 -6.94
C ARG A 123 6.69 1.64 -7.18
N GLY A 124 7.12 1.39 -8.42
CA GLY A 124 7.79 0.16 -8.79
C GLY A 124 6.87 -1.06 -8.85
N ARG A 125 7.44 -2.23 -8.59
CA ARG A 125 6.76 -3.52 -8.70
C ARG A 125 7.21 -4.46 -7.60
N LEU A 126 6.26 -5.21 -7.06
CA LEU A 126 6.54 -6.39 -6.27
C LEU A 126 6.36 -7.65 -7.13
N ILE A 127 7.25 -8.62 -6.95
CA ILE A 127 7.14 -9.95 -7.54
C ILE A 127 7.25 -10.97 -6.41
N ALA A 128 6.28 -11.87 -6.32
CA ALA A 128 6.26 -12.94 -5.35
C ALA A 128 6.41 -14.28 -6.07
N VAL A 129 7.52 -14.96 -5.84
CA VAL A 129 7.79 -16.30 -6.36
C VAL A 129 7.42 -17.32 -5.28
N PRO A 130 6.61 -18.36 -5.58
CA PRO A 130 6.30 -19.38 -4.59
C PRO A 130 7.56 -19.96 -3.98
N ARG A 131 7.57 -20.08 -2.66
CA ARG A 131 8.69 -20.70 -1.96
C ARG A 131 8.58 -22.21 -2.11
N ASP A 132 9.65 -22.80 -2.61
CA ASP A 132 9.88 -24.24 -2.67
C ASP A 132 11.31 -24.49 -2.17
N ASP A 133 11.42 -25.09 -0.97
CA ASP A 133 12.70 -25.34 -0.33
C ASP A 133 13.43 -26.55 -0.95
N ALA A 134 12.79 -27.30 -1.84
CA ALA A 134 13.40 -28.39 -2.60
C ALA A 134 13.96 -27.94 -3.97
N ALA A 135 13.63 -26.72 -4.42
CA ALA A 135 14.05 -26.18 -5.71
C ALA A 135 15.22 -25.18 -5.56
N PRO A 136 16.02 -24.95 -6.62
CA PRO A 136 17.00 -23.87 -6.64
C PRO A 136 16.37 -22.51 -6.39
N PHE A 137 17.12 -21.61 -5.74
CA PHE A 137 16.64 -20.27 -5.46
C PHE A 137 16.31 -19.51 -6.76
N PRO A 138 15.11 -18.89 -6.90
CA PRO A 138 14.59 -18.49 -8.21
C PRO A 138 15.40 -17.37 -8.88
N LEU A 139 15.78 -16.36 -8.10
CA LEU A 139 16.55 -15.19 -8.55
C LEU A 139 17.89 -15.14 -7.80
N GLU A 140 18.73 -16.14 -8.01
CA GLU A 140 20.00 -16.35 -7.30
C GLU A 140 20.88 -15.10 -7.27
N ALA A 141 21.00 -14.36 -8.38
CA ALA A 141 21.82 -13.15 -8.46
C ALA A 141 21.34 -11.99 -7.57
N MET A 142 20.14 -12.08 -6.99
CA MET A 142 19.52 -11.06 -6.15
C MET A 142 18.90 -11.65 -4.88
N PHE A 143 19.43 -12.79 -4.40
CA PHE A 143 18.91 -13.49 -3.22
C PHE A 143 18.83 -12.58 -1.97
N CYS A 144 19.76 -11.64 -1.83
CA CYS A 144 19.84 -10.72 -0.70
C CYS A 144 18.67 -9.72 -0.62
N PHE A 145 17.92 -9.54 -1.71
CA PHE A 145 16.73 -8.68 -1.75
C PHE A 145 15.43 -9.43 -1.45
N ALA A 146 15.50 -10.76 -1.29
CA ALA A 146 14.31 -11.55 -1.06
C ALA A 146 13.80 -11.41 0.38
N ARG A 147 12.50 -11.16 0.51
CA ARG A 147 11.80 -11.24 1.80
C ARG A 147 10.88 -12.44 1.82
N SER A 148 10.93 -13.24 2.89
CA SER A 148 9.95 -14.30 3.08
C SER A 148 8.63 -13.70 3.55
N ARG A 149 7.54 -13.97 2.82
CA ARG A 149 6.18 -13.51 3.17
C ARG A 149 5.17 -14.64 2.95
N ARG A 150 4.07 -14.61 3.69
CA ARG A 150 2.89 -15.43 3.41
C ARG A 150 1.84 -14.59 2.69
N LEU A 151 1.41 -15.04 1.51
CA LEU A 151 0.35 -14.44 0.71
C LEU A 151 -0.74 -15.49 0.54
N GLN A 152 -1.99 -15.17 0.91
CA GLN A 152 -3.13 -16.09 0.80
C GLN A 152 -2.85 -17.49 1.40
N GLY A 153 -2.17 -17.54 2.54
CA GLY A 153 -1.81 -18.79 3.24
C GLY A 153 -0.56 -19.52 2.71
N ARG A 154 -0.07 -19.21 1.50
CA ARG A 154 1.12 -19.82 0.89
C ARG A 154 2.39 -18.99 1.12
N ALA A 155 3.53 -19.64 1.26
CA ALA A 155 4.82 -18.98 1.43
C ALA A 155 5.42 -18.53 0.08
N TYR A 156 6.00 -17.34 0.05
CA TYR A 156 6.62 -16.72 -1.11
C TYR A 156 7.95 -16.06 -0.75
N TRP A 157 8.85 -16.02 -1.73
CA TRP A 157 9.95 -15.06 -1.80
C TRP A 157 9.47 -13.82 -2.53
N VAL A 158 9.43 -12.68 -1.84
CA VAL A 158 8.96 -11.40 -2.38
C VAL A 158 10.14 -10.48 -2.62
N PHE A 159 10.21 -9.97 -3.85
CA PHE A 159 11.22 -9.03 -4.33
C PHE A 159 10.54 -7.71 -4.67
N ARG A 160 11.20 -6.60 -4.35
CA ARG A 160 10.79 -5.26 -4.76
C ARG A 160 11.72 -4.76 -5.85
N PHE A 161 11.13 -4.15 -6.87
CA PHE A 161 11.81 -3.55 -7.98
C PHE A 161 11.35 -2.11 -8.17
N ASP A 162 12.25 -1.23 -8.59
CA ASP A 162 11.89 0.11 -9.05
C ASP A 162 11.25 0.10 -10.45
N ASP A 163 10.93 1.27 -11.01
CA ASP A 163 10.32 1.40 -12.35
C ASP A 163 11.27 1.00 -13.51
N ARG A 164 12.56 0.80 -13.21
CA ARG A 164 13.59 0.31 -14.13
C ARG A 164 13.87 -1.18 -13.95
N GLU A 165 13.14 -1.85 -13.07
CA GLU A 165 13.32 -3.26 -12.70
C GLU A 165 14.64 -3.56 -11.98
N TRP A 166 15.22 -2.57 -11.30
CA TRP A 166 16.34 -2.79 -10.38
C TRP A 166 15.83 -3.25 -9.02
N PRO A 167 16.46 -4.28 -8.40
CA PRO A 167 16.04 -4.75 -7.09
C PRO A 167 16.32 -3.68 -6.03
N VAL A 168 15.36 -3.48 -5.13
CA VAL A 168 15.42 -2.52 -4.01
C VAL A 168 14.86 -3.16 -2.74
N PHE A 169 15.20 -2.61 -1.56
CA PHE A 169 14.82 -3.17 -0.25
C PHE A 169 13.40 -2.82 0.21
#